data_AF-A0A382AWX9-F1
#
_entry.id   AF-A0A382AWX9-F1
#
_cell.length_a   1.000
_cell.length_b   1.000
_cell.length_c   1.000
_cell.angle_alpha   90.00
_cell.angle_beta   90.00
_cell.angle_gamma   90.00
#
_symmetry.space_group_name_H-M   'P 1'
#
loop_
_entity.id
_entity.type
_entity.pdbx_description
1 polymer ?
#
loop_
_entity_poly.entity_id
_entity_poly.type
_entity_poly.pdbx_seq_one_letter_code
_entity_poly.pdbx_strand_id
1 'polypeptide(L)'
;MDISSINVINGPINSSYIIHFHKIRDYMTRDQIKVAEIFYSIQGEGKWAGVPSVFLRTFGCNFTCAGFGLPRGERTTEPEEIAEHVADFKVYEELPLASTGCDSYASWHPKFKHMSPLMSIDEIANKMHELIPNNTWTQPGGDDIHLILTGGEPLLGWQKAYPELLLKCMKNGLRNITIETNGTQKIDPLLSGFFFHQFTKQDKLHHKLTFSVSPKLSVSGESWDKAIKPDIINSYQQYGYTYLKFVVATKEDVEEVEQATNEYRKAGFTGYVYLMPVGGVYDQYAMNSTKVAELAMKKGYRYSPRLQVDIWRNAWGT
;
A
#
# COMPACT_ATOMS: atom_id res chain seq x y z
N MET A 1 -3.14 23.26 19.59
CA MET A 1 -3.62 24.08 18.47
C MET A 1 -5.10 23.84 18.30
N ASP A 2 -5.89 24.93 18.27
CA ASP A 2 -7.34 24.88 18.11
C ASP A 2 -7.69 24.32 16.72
N ILE A 3 -8.40 23.19 16.70
CA ILE A 3 -8.81 22.50 15.47
C ILE A 3 -10.27 22.80 15.08
N SER A 4 -10.93 23.74 15.77
CA SER A 4 -12.23 24.28 15.35
C SER A 4 -12.19 24.99 13.99
N SER A 5 -10.99 25.29 13.48
CA SER A 5 -10.73 25.91 12.17
C SER A 5 -10.36 24.91 11.06
N ILE A 6 -10.39 23.59 11.30
CA ILE A 6 -10.05 22.61 10.26
C ILE A 6 -11.16 22.53 9.20
N ASN A 7 -10.91 23.11 8.02
CA ASN A 7 -11.62 22.74 6.79
C ASN A 7 -11.06 21.43 6.25
N VAL A 8 -11.84 20.35 6.34
CA VAL A 8 -11.58 19.09 5.61
C VAL A 8 -12.39 19.10 4.32
N ILE A 9 -12.23 18.10 3.46
CA ILE A 9 -12.84 18.03 2.12
C ILE A 9 -14.37 18.23 2.15
N ASN A 10 -15.04 17.98 3.28
CA ASN A 10 -16.48 18.18 3.49
C ASN A 10 -16.85 19.36 4.44
N GLY A 11 -15.98 20.37 4.61
CA GLY A 11 -16.23 21.54 5.47
C GLY A 11 -15.67 21.38 6.90
N PRO A 12 -16.01 22.31 7.82
CA PRO A 12 -15.44 22.34 9.17
C PRO A 12 -15.79 21.08 9.96
N ILE A 13 -14.79 20.49 10.62
CA ILE A 13 -15.03 19.37 11.55
C ILE A 13 -15.93 19.87 12.69
N ASN A 14 -17.04 19.18 12.95
CA ASN A 14 -17.93 19.53 14.06
C ASN A 14 -17.13 19.50 15.39
N SER A 15 -17.29 20.55 16.21
CA SER A 15 -16.73 20.68 17.56
C SER A 15 -16.89 19.40 18.40
N SER A 16 -18.00 18.67 18.27
CA SER A 16 -18.22 17.40 18.98
C SER A 16 -17.28 16.27 18.52
N TYR A 17 -16.94 16.20 17.23
CA TYR A 17 -15.99 15.23 16.68
C TYR A 17 -14.56 15.58 17.08
N ILE A 18 -14.21 16.87 17.08
CA ILE A 18 -12.95 17.40 17.60
C ILE A 18 -12.76 17.07 19.08
N ILE A 19 -13.79 17.25 19.90
CA ILE A 19 -13.78 16.95 21.34
C ILE A 19 -13.66 15.43 21.57
N HIS A 20 -14.34 14.63 20.75
CA HIS A 20 -14.19 13.17 20.78
C HIS A 20 -12.78 12.75 20.36
N PHE A 21 -12.21 13.37 19.33
CA PHE A 21 -10.85 13.10 18.85
C PHE A 21 -9.78 13.51 19.88
N HIS A 22 -9.94 14.66 20.56
CA HIS A 22 -9.05 15.05 21.66
C HIS A 22 -9.16 14.13 22.86
N LYS A 23 -10.39 13.75 23.25
CA LYS A 23 -10.58 12.75 24.29
C LYS A 23 -9.95 11.41 23.92
N ILE A 24 -9.92 11.03 22.65
CA ILE A 24 -9.19 9.84 22.16
C ILE A 24 -7.68 10.09 22.11
N ARG A 25 -7.23 11.31 21.79
CA ARG A 25 -5.83 11.73 21.74
C ARG A 25 -5.12 11.52 23.07
N ASP A 26 -5.81 11.79 24.18
CA ASP A 26 -5.30 11.53 25.52
C ASP A 26 -5.14 10.02 25.85
N TYR A 27 -5.64 9.12 24.99
CA TYR A 27 -5.45 7.66 25.06
C TYR A 27 -4.60 7.08 23.90
N MET A 28 -4.01 7.92 23.03
CA MET A 28 -3.21 7.44 21.89
C MET A 28 -1.81 6.99 22.35
N THR A 29 -1.52 5.71 22.18
CA THR A 29 -0.24 5.09 22.59
C THR A 29 0.80 4.97 21.47
N ARG A 30 0.51 5.44 20.25
CA ARG A 30 1.49 5.47 19.13
C ARG A 30 1.34 6.73 18.28
N ASP A 31 2.19 7.70 18.56
CA ASP A 31 2.46 8.93 17.80
C ASP A 31 3.64 8.78 16.83
N GLN A 32 4.15 7.56 16.68
CA GLN A 32 5.30 7.25 15.83
C GLN A 32 5.06 6.02 14.95
N ILE A 33 5.69 6.02 13.78
CA ILE A 33 5.67 4.93 12.80
C ILE A 33 7.11 4.51 12.50
N LYS A 34 7.36 3.20 12.39
CA LYS A 34 8.64 2.67 11.90
C LYS A 34 8.62 2.76 10.38
N VAL A 35 9.40 3.66 9.81
CA VAL A 35 9.36 4.03 8.39
C VAL A 35 10.53 3.39 7.67
N ALA A 36 10.26 2.58 6.66
CA ALA A 36 11.30 2.03 5.78
C ALA A 36 11.76 3.10 4.77
N GLU A 37 10.81 3.73 4.07
CA GLU A 37 11.10 4.76 3.07
C GLU A 37 9.98 5.82 3.04
N ILE A 38 10.36 7.05 2.69
CA ILE A 38 9.43 8.11 2.25
C ILE A 38 10.02 8.75 1.01
N PHE A 39 9.32 8.67 -0.10
CA PHE A 39 9.79 9.17 -1.39
C PHE A 39 8.63 9.68 -2.25
N TYR A 40 8.96 10.51 -3.24
CA TYR A 40 8.01 11.05 -4.21
C TYR A 40 8.35 10.50 -5.60
N SER A 41 7.37 9.83 -6.22
CA SER A 41 7.51 9.21 -7.54
C SER A 41 6.15 9.14 -8.25
N ILE A 42 5.97 8.20 -9.17
CA ILE A 42 4.72 7.92 -9.87
C ILE A 42 4.18 6.57 -9.37
N GLN A 43 2.88 6.49 -9.05
CA GLN A 43 2.22 5.21 -8.83
C GLN A 43 2.34 4.37 -10.09
N GLY A 44 3.03 3.24 -10.01
CA GLY A 44 3.30 2.39 -11.15
C GLY A 44 2.28 1.27 -11.37
N GLU A 45 1.33 1.09 -10.43
CA GLU A 45 0.46 -0.07 -10.38
C GLU A 45 -1.04 0.29 -10.23
N GLY A 46 -1.89 -0.61 -10.72
CA GLY A 46 -3.34 -0.61 -10.48
C GLY A 46 -4.10 0.60 -11.04
N LYS A 47 -5.14 1.03 -10.33
CA LYS A 47 -6.08 2.08 -10.78
C LYS A 47 -5.40 3.41 -11.10
N TRP A 48 -4.37 3.76 -10.32
CA TRP A 48 -3.73 5.07 -10.35
C TRP A 48 -2.35 5.03 -11.02
N ALA A 49 -2.08 4.00 -11.83
CA ALA A 49 -0.86 3.92 -12.62
C ALA A 49 -0.65 5.21 -13.43
N GLY A 50 0.50 5.87 -13.28
CA GLY A 50 0.84 7.14 -13.92
C GLY A 50 0.63 8.39 -13.06
N VAL A 51 0.04 8.29 -11.86
CA VAL A 51 -0.25 9.46 -11.00
C VAL A 51 0.93 9.81 -10.09
N PRO A 52 1.39 11.08 -10.06
CA PRO A 52 2.39 11.54 -9.10
C PRO A 52 1.94 11.29 -7.65
N SER A 53 2.81 10.67 -6.87
CA SER A 53 2.46 10.08 -5.58
C SER A 53 3.62 10.15 -4.59
N VAL A 54 3.29 10.48 -3.34
CA VAL A 54 4.20 10.25 -2.21
C VAL A 54 3.93 8.88 -1.63
N PHE A 55 4.98 8.09 -1.45
CA PHE A 55 4.91 6.78 -0.83
C PHE A 55 5.42 6.86 0.60
N LEU A 56 4.60 6.40 1.54
CA LEU A 56 5.02 6.11 2.91
C LEU A 56 5.10 4.59 3.05
N ARG A 57 6.32 4.06 3.02
CA ARG A 57 6.59 2.63 3.20
C ARG A 57 6.87 2.35 4.67
N THR A 58 5.97 1.62 5.32
CA THR A 58 6.15 1.21 6.73
C THR A 58 6.94 -0.08 6.86
N PHE A 59 7.61 -0.25 8.00
CA PHE A 59 8.35 -1.48 8.32
C PHE A 59 7.46 -2.49 9.07
N GLY A 60 7.56 -3.76 8.69
CA GLY A 60 6.92 -4.91 9.31
C GLY A 60 5.83 -5.51 8.42
N CYS A 61 5.94 -6.79 8.09
CA CYS A 61 4.93 -7.55 7.35
C CYS A 61 4.64 -8.86 8.07
N ASN A 62 3.43 -9.38 7.92
CA ASN A 62 3.07 -10.74 8.35
C ASN A 62 3.43 -11.82 7.31
N PHE A 63 4.02 -11.44 6.17
CA PHE A 63 4.42 -12.31 5.07
C PHE A 63 5.84 -11.99 4.59
N THR A 64 6.46 -13.01 3.99
CA THR A 64 7.80 -12.95 3.38
C THR A 64 7.72 -13.07 1.85
N CYS A 65 6.68 -13.77 1.35
CA CYS A 65 6.44 -14.02 -0.06
C CYS A 65 7.65 -14.64 -0.80
N ALA A 66 8.34 -15.60 -0.17
CA ALA A 66 9.58 -16.20 -0.67
C ALA A 66 9.44 -17.02 -1.97
N GLY A 67 8.24 -17.28 -2.47
CA GLY A 67 8.01 -18.06 -3.70
C GLY A 67 8.01 -17.25 -5.00
N PHE A 68 7.93 -15.92 -4.94
CA PHE A 68 7.83 -15.12 -6.16
C PHE A 68 9.08 -15.26 -7.04
N GLY A 69 8.86 -15.36 -8.35
CA GLY A 69 9.93 -15.47 -9.33
C GLY A 69 10.58 -16.84 -9.43
N LEU A 70 10.09 -17.83 -8.67
CA LEU A 70 10.55 -19.21 -8.69
C LEU A 70 9.46 -20.18 -9.18
N PRO A 71 9.81 -21.42 -9.55
CA PRO A 71 8.85 -22.48 -9.73
C PRO A 71 7.94 -22.65 -8.50
N ARG A 72 6.67 -22.97 -8.75
CA ARG A 72 5.66 -23.11 -7.70
C ARG A 72 6.09 -24.14 -6.65
N GLY A 73 6.11 -23.72 -5.38
CA GLY A 73 6.53 -24.55 -4.24
C GLY A 73 7.99 -24.35 -3.83
N GLU A 74 8.81 -23.73 -4.67
CA GLU A 74 10.17 -23.33 -4.29
C GLU A 74 10.18 -22.04 -3.45
N ARG A 75 11.28 -21.82 -2.73
CA ARG A 75 11.45 -20.68 -1.83
C ARG A 75 12.85 -20.12 -2.02
N THR A 76 12.94 -18.80 -2.17
CA THR A 76 14.22 -18.10 -2.24
C THR A 76 14.90 -18.02 -0.87
N THR A 77 16.22 -17.90 -0.90
CA THR A 77 17.11 -17.53 0.21
C THR A 77 17.75 -16.17 0.00
N GLU A 78 17.46 -15.48 -1.10
CA GLU A 78 18.13 -14.24 -1.50
C GLU A 78 17.99 -13.10 -0.47
N PRO A 79 16.80 -12.82 0.13
CA PRO A 79 16.71 -11.85 1.22
C PRO A 79 17.57 -12.20 2.43
N GLU A 80 17.70 -13.49 2.76
CA GLU A 80 18.56 -13.99 3.84
C GLU A 80 20.04 -13.80 3.49
N GLU A 81 20.46 -14.13 2.28
CA GLU A 81 21.83 -13.93 1.77
C GLU A 81 22.22 -12.45 1.77
N ILE A 82 21.35 -11.57 1.27
CA ILE A 82 21.58 -10.11 1.34
C ILE A 82 21.72 -9.66 2.80
N ALA A 83 20.94 -10.26 3.70
CA ALA A 83 20.97 -9.91 5.11
C ALA A 83 22.24 -10.37 5.85
N GLU A 84 22.96 -11.38 5.35
CA GLU A 84 24.29 -11.75 5.86
C GLU A 84 25.31 -10.64 5.62
N HIS A 85 25.13 -9.89 4.54
CA HIS A 85 25.97 -8.77 4.11
C HIS A 85 25.41 -7.40 4.53
N VAL A 86 24.44 -7.34 5.45
CA VAL A 86 23.76 -6.08 5.80
C VAL A 86 24.72 -4.99 6.31
N ALA A 87 25.85 -5.39 6.91
CA ALA A 87 26.87 -4.46 7.40
C ALA A 87 27.62 -3.72 6.28
N ASP A 88 27.53 -4.20 5.04
CA ASP A 88 28.17 -3.60 3.87
C ASP A 88 27.38 -2.39 3.34
N PHE A 89 26.13 -2.21 3.77
CA PHE A 89 25.22 -1.14 3.33
C PHE A 89 24.98 -0.15 4.47
N LYS A 90 25.18 1.15 4.21
CA LYS A 90 25.04 2.21 5.22
C LYS A 90 23.65 2.82 5.23
N VAL A 91 23.04 2.90 4.06
CA VAL A 91 21.71 3.50 3.86
C VAL A 91 20.81 2.54 3.10
N TYR A 92 19.50 2.74 3.22
CA TYR A 92 18.49 1.83 2.68
C TYR A 92 18.59 1.73 1.15
N GLU A 93 18.95 2.83 0.49
CA GLU A 93 19.05 2.96 -0.97
C GLU A 93 20.25 2.22 -1.57
N GLU A 94 21.24 1.81 -0.76
CA GLU A 94 22.39 1.01 -1.20
C GLU A 94 22.07 -0.49 -1.28
N LEU A 95 20.93 -0.92 -0.76
CA LEU A 95 20.54 -2.33 -0.74
C LEU A 95 20.35 -2.88 -2.16
N PRO A 96 20.78 -4.12 -2.45
CA PRO A 96 20.54 -4.73 -3.76
C PRO A 96 19.06 -5.02 -3.95
N LEU A 97 18.58 -4.99 -5.19
CA LEU A 97 17.23 -5.45 -5.49
C LEU A 97 17.21 -6.97 -5.52
N ALA A 98 16.27 -7.58 -4.79
CA ALA A 98 16.05 -9.01 -4.84
C ALA A 98 15.40 -9.39 -6.19
N SER A 99 15.99 -10.37 -6.86
CA SER A 99 15.49 -10.95 -8.12
C SER A 99 14.35 -11.95 -7.91
N THR A 100 14.24 -12.52 -6.71
CA THR A 100 13.24 -13.49 -6.29
C THR A 100 12.66 -13.14 -4.92
N GLY A 101 11.45 -13.61 -4.64
CA GLY A 101 10.71 -13.27 -3.43
C GLY A 101 10.06 -11.88 -3.46
N CYS A 102 9.87 -11.28 -2.29
CA CYS A 102 9.31 -9.95 -2.17
C CYS A 102 10.36 -8.88 -2.53
N ASP A 103 10.09 -8.09 -3.57
CA ASP A 103 10.90 -6.93 -4.00
C ASP A 103 11.09 -5.86 -2.89
N SER A 104 10.22 -5.84 -1.88
CA SER A 104 10.29 -4.94 -0.72
C SER A 104 10.86 -5.63 0.53
N TYR A 105 11.77 -6.60 0.38
CA TYR A 105 12.26 -7.44 1.48
C TYR A 105 12.80 -6.67 2.69
N ALA A 106 13.49 -5.55 2.44
CA ALA A 106 14.08 -4.71 3.48
C ALA A 106 13.02 -4.05 4.39
N SER A 107 11.76 -3.99 3.96
CA SER A 107 10.66 -3.48 4.76
C SER A 107 10.02 -4.50 5.70
N TRP A 108 10.45 -5.76 5.71
CA TRP A 108 9.93 -6.75 6.66
C TRP A 108 11.01 -7.61 7.30
N HIS A 109 12.15 -7.80 6.64
CA HIS A 109 13.18 -8.70 7.12
C HIS A 109 13.89 -8.10 8.36
N PRO A 110 13.94 -8.82 9.51
CA PRO A 110 14.38 -8.25 10.79
C PRO A 110 15.77 -7.64 10.79
N LYS A 111 16.70 -8.17 9.98
CA LYS A 111 18.07 -7.67 9.90
C LYS A 111 18.15 -6.24 9.36
N PHE A 112 17.21 -5.78 8.55
CA PHE A 112 17.18 -4.41 8.01
C PHE A 112 16.38 -3.43 8.89
N LYS A 113 15.78 -3.89 9.99
CA LYS A 113 14.95 -3.07 10.89
C LYS A 113 15.67 -1.81 11.43
N HIS A 114 16.99 -1.89 11.56
CA HIS A 114 17.80 -0.78 12.05
C HIS A 114 17.90 0.38 11.03
N MET A 115 17.72 0.09 9.73
CA MET A 115 17.69 1.08 8.65
C MET A 115 16.38 1.86 8.60
N SER A 116 15.31 1.36 9.22
CA SER A 116 14.02 2.03 9.30
C SER A 116 13.94 2.88 10.58
N PRO A 117 14.00 4.22 10.56
CA PRO A 117 13.84 5.03 11.77
C PRO A 117 12.43 4.94 12.35
N LEU A 118 12.31 5.18 13.66
CA LEU A 118 11.02 5.44 14.29
C LEU A 118 10.79 6.96 14.22
N MET A 119 9.80 7.38 13.45
CA MET A 119 9.53 8.80 13.17
C MET A 119 8.19 9.21 13.77
N SER A 120 8.12 10.42 14.34
CA SER A 120 6.88 11.05 14.77
C SER A 120 5.99 11.43 13.59
N ILE A 121 4.69 11.57 13.84
CA ILE A 121 3.75 12.00 12.81
C ILE A 121 4.12 13.37 12.20
N ASP A 122 4.66 14.30 13.00
CA ASP A 122 5.10 15.60 12.51
C ASP A 122 6.32 15.49 11.57
N GLU A 123 7.32 14.69 11.93
CA GLU A 123 8.49 14.44 11.06
C GLU A 123 8.08 13.80 9.74
N ILE A 124 7.15 12.84 9.77
CA ILE A 124 6.64 12.16 8.57
C ILE A 124 5.87 13.16 7.69
N ALA A 125 4.94 13.93 8.27
CA ALA A 125 4.15 14.90 7.52
C ALA A 125 5.04 15.98 6.88
N ASN A 126 5.99 16.53 7.63
CA ASN A 126 6.92 17.56 7.14
C ASN A 126 7.78 17.02 5.99
N LYS A 127 8.37 15.83 6.15
CA LYS A 127 9.17 15.21 5.08
C LYS A 127 8.35 14.98 3.82
N MET A 128 7.10 14.50 3.92
CA MET A 128 6.23 14.32 2.75
C MET A 128 5.89 15.65 2.07
N HIS A 129 5.69 16.72 2.84
CA HIS A 129 5.44 18.05 2.28
C HIS A 129 6.67 18.63 1.58
N GLU A 130 7.87 18.41 2.11
CA GLU A 130 9.12 18.88 1.50
C GLU A 130 9.45 18.15 0.18
N LEU A 131 8.95 16.93 0.00
CA LEU A 131 9.17 16.14 -1.22
C LEU A 131 8.31 16.57 -2.41
N ILE A 132 7.17 17.20 -2.17
CA ILE A 132 6.19 17.52 -3.21
C ILE A 132 6.37 18.95 -3.74
N PRO A 133 6.15 19.19 -5.05
CA PRO A 133 6.22 20.52 -5.62
C PRO A 133 5.32 21.52 -4.88
N ASN A 134 5.84 22.74 -4.70
CA ASN A 134 5.17 23.83 -3.99
C ASN A 134 4.80 23.52 -2.53
N ASN A 135 5.34 22.44 -1.96
CA ASN A 135 5.05 21.95 -0.62
C ASN A 135 3.56 21.79 -0.32
N THR A 136 2.74 21.48 -1.33
CA THR A 136 1.28 21.27 -1.20
C THR A 136 0.85 20.08 -2.03
N TRP A 137 -0.15 19.34 -1.56
CA TRP A 137 -0.65 18.17 -2.27
C TRP A 137 -1.54 18.53 -3.46
N THR A 138 -2.14 19.73 -3.48
CA THR A 138 -2.91 20.23 -4.64
C THR A 138 -2.08 21.31 -5.33
N GLN A 139 -1.65 21.05 -6.55
CA GLN A 139 -0.79 21.94 -7.32
C GLN A 139 -1.56 23.16 -7.85
N PRO A 140 -0.87 24.29 -8.19
CA PRO A 140 -1.52 25.50 -8.70
C PRO A 140 -2.43 25.28 -9.92
N GLY A 141 -2.14 24.25 -10.75
CA GLY A 141 -2.96 23.85 -11.89
C GLY A 141 -4.25 23.08 -11.53
N GLY A 142 -4.44 22.72 -10.26
CA GLY A 142 -5.60 21.96 -9.78
C GLY A 142 -5.40 20.45 -9.71
N ASP A 143 -4.38 19.91 -10.37
CA ASP A 143 -3.98 18.51 -10.24
C ASP A 143 -3.48 18.21 -8.82
N ASP A 144 -3.76 17.01 -8.33
CA ASP A 144 -3.37 16.60 -6.99
C ASP A 144 -2.43 15.41 -6.96
N ILE A 145 -1.53 15.44 -5.98
CA ILE A 145 -0.58 14.40 -5.66
C ILE A 145 -1.24 13.44 -4.68
N HIS A 146 -1.11 12.15 -4.95
CA HIS A 146 -1.70 11.10 -4.12
C HIS A 146 -0.77 10.71 -2.97
N LEU A 147 -1.34 10.27 -1.84
CA LEU A 147 -0.59 9.58 -0.79
C LEU A 147 -0.82 8.07 -0.92
N ILE A 148 0.27 7.30 -1.01
CA ILE A 148 0.25 5.84 -0.99
C ILE A 148 0.81 5.36 0.35
N LEU A 149 -0.06 4.78 1.17
CA LEU A 149 0.33 4.06 2.38
C LEU A 149 0.62 2.61 2.01
N THR A 150 1.87 2.19 2.18
CA THR A 150 2.37 0.85 1.81
C THR A 150 3.37 0.35 2.87
N GLY A 151 4.09 -0.72 2.58
CA GLY A 151 5.15 -1.22 3.46
C GLY A 151 5.38 -2.72 3.32
N GLY A 152 6.17 -3.27 4.24
CA GLY A 152 5.59 -4.44 4.88
C GLY A 152 4.18 -4.04 5.38
N GLU A 153 3.19 -4.93 5.31
CA GLU A 153 1.76 -4.66 5.54
C GLU A 153 1.39 -3.37 6.32
N PRO A 154 0.94 -2.27 5.67
CA PRO A 154 0.72 -0.98 6.34
C PRO A 154 -0.39 -1.01 7.38
N LEU A 155 -1.34 -1.94 7.29
CA LEU A 155 -2.38 -2.09 8.30
C LEU A 155 -1.91 -2.92 9.51
N LEU A 156 -0.67 -3.41 9.52
CA LEU A 156 -0.10 -4.15 10.64
C LEU A 156 0.60 -3.20 11.62
N GLY A 157 -0.04 -2.92 12.75
CA GLY A 157 0.59 -2.25 13.89
C GLY A 157 0.68 -0.71 13.82
N TRP A 158 0.42 -0.08 12.68
CA TRP A 158 0.56 1.39 12.50
C TRP A 158 -0.77 2.16 12.37
N GLN A 159 -1.90 1.44 12.25
CA GLN A 159 -3.21 2.02 11.90
C GLN A 159 -3.65 3.18 12.80
N LYS A 160 -3.33 3.14 14.10
CA LYS A 160 -3.75 4.17 15.07
C LYS A 160 -3.09 5.52 14.85
N ALA A 161 -1.95 5.56 14.15
CA ALA A 161 -1.20 6.77 13.88
C ALA A 161 -1.68 7.49 12.58
N TYR A 162 -2.32 6.75 11.67
CA TYR A 162 -2.75 7.29 10.38
C TYR A 162 -3.78 8.42 10.46
N PRO A 163 -4.80 8.41 11.34
CA PRO A 163 -5.79 9.49 11.34
C PRO A 163 -5.17 10.86 11.59
N GLU A 164 -4.20 10.98 12.51
CA GLU A 164 -3.50 12.24 12.74
C GLU A 164 -2.63 12.63 11.54
N LEU A 165 -1.86 11.68 10.99
CA LEU A 165 -1.02 11.90 9.81
C LEU A 165 -1.83 12.42 8.62
N LEU A 166 -2.93 11.74 8.32
CA LEU A 166 -3.82 12.07 7.20
C LEU A 166 -4.45 13.44 7.40
N LEU A 167 -4.87 13.80 8.62
CA LEU A 167 -5.37 15.14 8.91
C LEU A 167 -4.32 16.23 8.65
N LYS A 168 -3.06 16.01 9.04
CA LYS A 168 -1.98 16.98 8.76
C LYS A 168 -1.75 17.15 7.26
N CYS A 169 -1.75 16.05 6.49
CA CYS A 169 -1.61 16.10 5.05
C CYS A 169 -2.82 16.76 4.36
N MET A 170 -4.05 16.47 4.81
CA MET A 170 -5.29 17.06 4.29
C MET A 170 -5.34 18.57 4.49
N LYS A 171 -4.84 19.08 5.61
CA LYS A 171 -4.69 20.54 5.83
C LYS A 171 -3.80 21.20 4.79
N ASN A 172 -2.86 20.44 4.22
CA ASN A 172 -1.97 20.89 3.17
C ASN A 172 -2.42 20.46 1.77
N GLY A 173 -3.71 20.13 1.62
CA GLY A 173 -4.35 19.88 0.32
C GLY A 173 -4.45 18.42 -0.10
N LEU A 174 -4.10 17.43 0.75
CA LEU A 174 -4.23 16.01 0.38
C LEU A 174 -5.69 15.66 0.15
N ARG A 175 -5.99 15.01 -0.99
CA ARG A 175 -7.35 14.60 -1.36
C ARG A 175 -7.47 13.11 -1.64
N ASN A 176 -6.47 12.49 -2.26
CA ASN A 176 -6.51 11.09 -2.67
C ASN A 176 -5.52 10.24 -1.87
N ILE A 177 -6.02 9.16 -1.27
CA ILE A 177 -5.22 8.21 -0.48
C ILE A 177 -5.41 6.81 -1.05
N THR A 178 -4.31 6.08 -1.21
CA THR A 178 -4.32 4.65 -1.51
C THR A 178 -3.66 3.87 -0.37
N ILE A 179 -4.29 2.79 0.06
CA ILE A 179 -3.70 1.80 0.97
C ILE A 179 -3.38 0.55 0.15
N GLU A 180 -2.09 0.20 0.09
CA GLU A 180 -1.61 -1.02 -0.53
C GLU A 180 -1.43 -2.10 0.53
N THR A 181 -2.29 -3.10 0.53
CA THR A 181 -2.35 -4.11 1.60
C THR A 181 -2.43 -5.51 1.03
N ASN A 182 -1.91 -6.50 1.74
CA ASN A 182 -2.13 -7.92 1.45
C ASN A 182 -3.54 -8.40 1.84
N GLY A 183 -4.34 -7.56 2.51
CA GLY A 183 -5.75 -7.80 2.81
C GLY A 183 -6.00 -8.70 4.02
N THR A 184 -5.01 -8.89 4.89
CA THR A 184 -5.13 -9.78 6.06
C THR A 184 -5.51 -9.07 7.36
N GLN A 185 -5.51 -7.73 7.38
CA GLN A 185 -5.70 -6.95 8.61
C GLN A 185 -7.08 -6.30 8.67
N LYS A 186 -7.80 -6.46 9.77
CA LYS A 186 -9.03 -5.69 10.01
C LYS A 186 -8.67 -4.21 10.20
N ILE A 187 -9.55 -3.32 9.75
CA ILE A 187 -9.39 -1.89 9.99
C ILE A 187 -9.67 -1.61 11.48
N ASP A 188 -8.75 -0.92 12.13
CA ASP A 188 -8.89 -0.50 13.53
C ASP A 188 -10.14 0.41 13.71
N PRO A 189 -10.87 0.32 14.83
CA PRO A 189 -12.06 1.15 15.06
C PRO A 189 -11.81 2.66 14.93
N LEU A 190 -10.64 3.15 15.34
CA LEU A 190 -10.30 4.57 15.21
C LEU A 190 -10.14 4.96 13.74
N LEU A 191 -9.42 4.13 12.98
CA LEU A 191 -9.16 4.38 11.56
C LEU A 191 -10.44 4.25 10.71
N SER A 192 -11.29 3.25 10.99
CA SER A 192 -12.57 3.09 10.31
C SER A 192 -13.54 4.24 10.62
N GLY A 193 -13.60 4.69 11.87
CA GLY A 193 -14.38 5.88 12.26
C GLY A 193 -13.88 7.15 11.57
N PHE A 194 -12.57 7.29 11.38
CA PHE A 194 -11.98 8.35 10.57
C PHE A 194 -12.39 8.23 9.10
N PHE A 195 -12.23 7.07 8.46
CA PHE A 195 -12.60 6.88 7.07
C PHE A 195 -14.08 7.12 6.80
N PHE A 196 -14.96 6.63 7.68
CA PHE A 196 -16.39 6.85 7.56
C PHE A 196 -16.73 8.34 7.60
N HIS A 197 -16.14 9.08 8.54
CA HIS A 197 -16.37 10.51 8.65
C HIS A 197 -15.86 11.28 7.41
N GLN A 198 -14.66 10.94 6.92
CA GLN A 198 -14.02 11.70 5.85
C GLN A 198 -14.53 11.34 4.45
N PHE A 199 -14.74 10.06 4.16
CA PHE A 199 -14.95 9.59 2.79
C PHE A 199 -16.39 9.12 2.50
N THR A 200 -17.17 8.70 3.51
CA THR A 200 -18.44 7.99 3.27
C THR A 200 -19.70 8.77 3.68
N LYS A 201 -19.60 9.75 4.58
CA LYS A 201 -20.75 10.47 5.18
C LYS A 201 -21.77 11.07 4.18
N GLN A 202 -21.40 11.23 2.90
CA GLN A 202 -22.31 11.64 1.81
C GLN A 202 -22.03 10.92 0.48
N ASP A 203 -21.27 9.82 0.50
CA ASP A 203 -20.82 9.02 -0.67
C ASP A 203 -20.05 9.77 -1.78
N LYS A 204 -19.89 11.10 -1.68
CA LYS A 204 -19.21 11.91 -2.70
C LYS A 204 -17.71 11.65 -2.81
N LEU A 205 -17.08 11.15 -1.74
CA LEU A 205 -15.63 11.02 -1.64
C LEU A 205 -15.15 9.57 -1.49
N HIS A 206 -16.05 8.59 -1.64
CA HIS A 206 -15.69 7.17 -1.53
C HIS A 206 -14.56 6.79 -2.50
N HIS A 207 -14.57 7.35 -3.70
CA HIS A 207 -13.54 7.15 -4.72
C HIS A 207 -12.17 7.77 -4.39
N LYS A 208 -12.08 8.64 -3.37
CA LYS A 208 -10.85 9.31 -2.93
C LYS A 208 -10.04 8.50 -1.93
N LEU A 209 -10.65 7.50 -1.29
CA LEU A 209 -9.95 6.46 -0.55
C LEU A 209 -9.93 5.19 -1.39
N THR A 210 -8.74 4.69 -1.70
CA THR A 210 -8.55 3.48 -2.50
C THR A 210 -7.89 2.39 -1.67
N PHE A 211 -8.44 1.17 -1.70
CA PHE A 211 -7.77 -0.03 -1.21
C PHE A 211 -7.28 -0.83 -2.42
N SER A 212 -5.96 -0.80 -2.63
CA SER A 212 -5.27 -1.67 -3.57
C SER A 212 -4.88 -2.95 -2.84
N VAL A 213 -5.75 -3.95 -2.92
CA VAL A 213 -5.59 -5.18 -2.13
C VAL A 213 -4.89 -6.23 -2.99
N SER A 214 -3.76 -6.75 -2.52
CA SER A 214 -3.00 -7.81 -3.20
C SER A 214 -2.92 -9.07 -2.34
N PRO A 215 -3.99 -9.90 -2.32
CA PRO A 215 -3.93 -11.17 -1.64
C PRO A 215 -2.84 -12.05 -2.24
N LYS A 216 -2.22 -12.86 -1.39
CA LYS A 216 -1.08 -13.68 -1.78
C LYS A 216 -1.57 -15.07 -2.18
N LEU A 217 -1.37 -15.42 -3.46
CA LEU A 217 -1.62 -16.76 -3.99
C LEU A 217 -0.48 -17.70 -3.59
N SER A 218 -0.65 -19.00 -3.75
CA SER A 218 0.37 -19.98 -3.38
C SER A 218 1.70 -19.84 -4.14
N VAL A 219 1.73 -19.21 -5.31
CA VAL A 219 2.99 -18.83 -6.00
C VAL A 219 3.87 -17.88 -5.16
N SER A 220 3.30 -17.16 -4.19
CA SER A 220 4.08 -16.36 -3.24
C SER A 220 4.79 -17.21 -2.17
N GLY A 221 4.44 -18.48 -2.02
CA GLY A 221 4.89 -19.33 -0.91
C GLY A 221 4.16 -19.10 0.42
N GLU A 222 3.10 -18.27 0.42
CA GLU A 222 2.22 -18.08 1.57
C GLU A 222 1.03 -19.06 1.55
N SER A 223 0.61 -19.53 2.72
CA SER A 223 -0.52 -20.46 2.85
C SER A 223 -1.87 -19.76 2.58
N TRP A 224 -2.76 -20.44 1.85
CA TRP A 224 -4.10 -19.97 1.51
C TRP A 224 -4.86 -19.41 2.72
N ASP A 225 -4.97 -20.18 3.81
CA ASP A 225 -5.77 -19.80 4.98
C ASP A 225 -5.29 -18.52 5.66
N LYS A 226 -3.99 -18.20 5.54
CA LYS A 226 -3.44 -16.95 6.09
C LYS A 226 -3.67 -15.78 5.12
N ALA A 227 -3.54 -16.00 3.82
CA ALA A 227 -3.53 -14.95 2.81
C ALA A 227 -4.92 -14.59 2.28
N ILE A 228 -5.83 -15.55 2.16
CA ILE A 228 -7.16 -15.36 1.60
C ILE A 228 -8.16 -15.13 2.73
N LYS A 229 -8.48 -13.85 2.99
CA LYS A 229 -9.40 -13.40 4.05
C LYS A 229 -10.63 -12.69 3.49
N PRO A 230 -11.67 -13.42 3.04
CA PRO A 230 -12.81 -12.85 2.34
C PRO A 230 -13.55 -11.74 3.11
N ASP A 231 -13.90 -11.98 4.37
CA ASP A 231 -14.66 -11.02 5.19
C ASP A 231 -13.89 -9.72 5.43
N ILE A 232 -12.56 -9.81 5.58
CA ILE A 232 -11.70 -8.66 5.81
C ILE A 232 -11.71 -7.76 4.58
N ILE A 233 -11.45 -8.32 3.41
CA ILE A 233 -11.38 -7.54 2.17
C ILE A 233 -12.75 -6.99 1.78
N ASN A 234 -13.82 -7.79 1.97
CA ASN A 234 -15.19 -7.30 1.78
C ASN A 234 -15.49 -6.09 2.66
N SER A 235 -15.03 -6.06 3.91
CA SER A 235 -15.25 -4.91 4.81
C SER A 235 -14.65 -3.60 4.30
N TYR A 236 -13.56 -3.63 3.53
CA TYR A 236 -12.90 -2.42 3.04
C TYR A 236 -13.78 -1.60 2.08
N GLN A 237 -14.64 -2.26 1.30
CA GLN A 237 -15.49 -1.59 0.31
C GLN A 237 -16.53 -0.66 0.96
N GLN A 238 -16.77 -0.79 2.26
CA GLN A 238 -17.62 0.11 3.04
C GLN A 238 -17.00 1.51 3.18
N TYR A 239 -15.67 1.63 3.08
CA TYR A 239 -14.95 2.87 3.37
C TYR A 239 -14.42 3.57 2.11
N GLY A 240 -14.02 2.80 1.10
CA GLY A 240 -13.43 3.36 -0.12
C GLY A 240 -13.47 2.39 -1.29
N TYR A 241 -13.01 2.87 -2.45
CA TYR A 241 -12.91 2.08 -3.66
C TYR A 241 -11.91 0.93 -3.48
N THR A 242 -12.39 -0.30 -3.49
CA THR A 242 -11.55 -1.49 -3.24
C THR A 242 -11.44 -2.35 -4.49
N TYR A 243 -10.23 -2.80 -4.82
CA TYR A 243 -9.99 -3.74 -5.90
C TYR A 243 -8.96 -4.80 -5.49
N LEU A 244 -9.01 -5.95 -6.16
CA LEU A 244 -8.03 -7.02 -6.01
C LEU A 244 -6.95 -6.89 -7.10
N LYS A 245 -5.68 -7.05 -6.73
CA LYS A 245 -4.52 -7.02 -7.62
C LYS A 245 -3.63 -8.22 -7.34
N PHE A 246 -3.76 -9.26 -8.15
CA PHE A 246 -3.02 -10.50 -8.00
C PHE A 246 -1.72 -10.48 -8.80
N VAL A 247 -0.64 -10.92 -8.17
CA VAL A 247 0.66 -11.12 -8.82
C VAL A 247 0.66 -12.51 -9.47
N VAL A 248 0.89 -12.58 -10.78
CA VAL A 248 0.78 -13.81 -11.59
C VAL A 248 1.88 -13.87 -12.67
N ALA A 249 2.27 -15.07 -13.08
CA ALA A 249 3.18 -15.30 -14.23
C ALA A 249 2.67 -16.38 -15.19
N THR A 250 1.83 -17.29 -14.70
CA THR A 250 1.38 -18.48 -15.42
C THR A 250 -0.13 -18.54 -15.54
N LYS A 251 -0.61 -19.43 -16.40
CA LYS A 251 -2.04 -19.72 -16.52
C LYS A 251 -2.59 -20.35 -15.22
N GLU A 252 -1.79 -21.19 -14.56
CA GLU A 252 -2.14 -21.83 -13.29
C GLU A 252 -2.36 -20.78 -12.19
N ASP A 253 -1.53 -19.74 -12.12
CA ASP A 253 -1.74 -18.63 -11.18
C ASP A 253 -3.09 -17.94 -11.43
N VAL A 254 -3.46 -17.76 -12.70
CA VAL A 254 -4.76 -17.14 -13.07
C VAL A 254 -5.94 -18.04 -12.77
N GLU A 255 -5.79 -19.37 -12.86
CA GLU A 255 -6.81 -20.32 -12.40
C GLU A 255 -7.00 -20.22 -10.88
N GLU A 256 -5.92 -20.02 -10.11
CA GLU A 256 -5.99 -19.76 -8.67
C GLU A 256 -6.60 -18.38 -8.35
N VAL A 257 -6.38 -17.36 -9.19
CA VAL A 257 -7.08 -16.06 -9.09
C VAL A 257 -8.59 -16.24 -9.15
N GLU A 258 -9.09 -17.10 -10.04
CA GLU A 258 -10.53 -17.37 -10.14
C GLU A 258 -11.07 -18.00 -8.86
N GLN A 259 -10.34 -18.96 -8.29
CA GLN A 259 -10.70 -19.60 -7.02
C GLN A 259 -10.76 -18.55 -5.88
N ALA A 260 -9.72 -17.74 -5.73
CA ALA A 260 -9.66 -16.73 -4.69
C ALA A 260 -10.76 -15.68 -4.88
N THR A 261 -10.94 -15.21 -6.12
CA THR A 261 -12.00 -14.25 -6.48
C THR A 261 -13.37 -14.80 -6.13
N ASN A 262 -13.66 -16.08 -6.39
CA ASN A 262 -14.93 -16.70 -6.03
C ASN A 262 -15.17 -16.68 -4.51
N GLU A 263 -14.15 -16.93 -3.68
CA GLU A 263 -14.27 -16.81 -2.23
C GLU A 263 -14.59 -15.37 -1.80
N TYR A 264 -13.93 -14.38 -2.40
CA TYR A 264 -14.27 -12.97 -2.16
C TYR A 264 -15.69 -12.62 -2.60
N ARG A 265 -16.14 -13.10 -3.77
CA ARG A 265 -17.52 -12.85 -4.25
C ARG A 265 -18.56 -13.48 -3.34
N LYS A 266 -18.33 -14.69 -2.83
CA LYS A 266 -19.21 -15.35 -1.86
C LYS A 266 -19.37 -14.52 -0.58
N ALA A 267 -18.31 -13.84 -0.14
CA ALA A 267 -18.36 -12.92 1.00
C ALA A 267 -19.00 -11.56 0.68
N GLY A 268 -19.40 -11.30 -0.57
CA GLY A 268 -20.07 -10.05 -0.99
C GLY A 268 -19.15 -8.99 -1.60
N PHE A 269 -17.87 -9.31 -1.85
CA PHE A 269 -16.95 -8.36 -2.46
C PHE A 269 -17.33 -8.11 -3.93
N THR A 270 -17.40 -6.85 -4.37
CA THR A 270 -17.83 -6.49 -5.75
C THR A 270 -16.75 -5.78 -6.58
N GLY A 271 -15.62 -5.44 -5.99
CA GLY A 271 -14.55 -4.68 -6.66
C GLY A 271 -13.88 -5.41 -7.82
N TYR A 272 -13.21 -4.66 -8.70
CA TYR A 272 -12.54 -5.23 -9.88
C TYR A 272 -11.35 -6.13 -9.53
N VAL A 273 -11.00 -7.02 -10.46
CA VAL A 273 -9.81 -7.87 -10.39
C VAL A 273 -8.78 -7.38 -11.39
N TYR A 274 -7.54 -7.22 -10.92
CA TYR A 274 -6.37 -6.87 -11.70
C TYR A 274 -5.39 -8.05 -11.68
N LEU A 275 -4.79 -8.32 -12.83
CA LEU A 275 -3.62 -9.18 -12.96
C LEU A 275 -2.37 -8.32 -13.12
N MET A 276 -1.38 -8.56 -12.29
CA MET A 276 -0.07 -7.91 -12.34
C MET A 276 1.01 -8.96 -12.61
N PRO A 277 1.89 -8.75 -13.59
CA PRO A 277 3.02 -9.65 -13.82
C PRO A 277 3.94 -9.74 -12.61
N VAL A 278 4.42 -10.95 -12.28
CA VAL A 278 5.59 -11.12 -11.41
C VAL A 278 6.79 -10.42 -12.07
N GLY A 279 7.51 -9.61 -11.30
CA GLY A 279 8.76 -8.99 -11.76
C GLY A 279 9.30 -7.96 -10.80
N GLY A 280 10.28 -8.34 -9.96
CA GLY A 280 11.09 -7.41 -9.16
C GLY A 280 12.26 -6.80 -9.96
N VAL A 281 12.59 -7.39 -11.11
CA VAL A 281 13.62 -6.95 -12.05
C VAL A 281 13.07 -6.89 -13.48
N TYR A 282 13.66 -6.04 -14.31
CA TYR A 282 13.13 -5.71 -15.63
C TYR A 282 12.96 -6.92 -16.56
N ASP A 283 13.96 -7.78 -16.66
CA ASP A 283 13.92 -8.90 -17.63
C ASP A 283 12.77 -9.87 -17.31
N GLN A 284 12.59 -10.20 -16.03
CA GLN A 284 11.49 -11.04 -15.57
C GLN A 284 10.13 -10.40 -15.83
N TYR A 285 10.01 -9.08 -15.62
CA TYR A 285 8.79 -8.33 -15.91
C TYR A 285 8.47 -8.31 -17.41
N ALA A 286 9.45 -7.97 -18.25
CA ALA A 286 9.32 -7.87 -19.70
C ALA A 286 8.91 -9.20 -20.35
N MET A 287 9.41 -10.33 -19.82
CA MET A 287 9.03 -11.66 -20.29
C MET A 287 7.58 -12.05 -19.97
N ASN A 288 6.99 -11.50 -18.90
CA ASN A 288 5.66 -11.89 -18.42
C ASN A 288 4.54 -10.92 -18.84
N SER A 289 4.85 -9.65 -19.09
CA SER A 289 3.87 -8.57 -19.26
C SER A 289 2.84 -8.85 -20.37
N THR A 290 3.28 -9.20 -21.58
CA THR A 290 2.39 -9.50 -22.72
C THR A 290 1.48 -10.69 -22.42
N LYS A 291 2.04 -11.79 -21.92
CA LYS A 291 1.28 -13.01 -21.59
C LYS A 291 0.22 -12.73 -20.52
N VAL A 292 0.55 -11.97 -19.48
CA VAL A 292 -0.40 -11.62 -18.42
C VAL A 292 -1.48 -10.66 -18.93
N ALA A 293 -1.14 -9.72 -19.81
CA ALA A 293 -2.12 -8.85 -20.45
C ALA A 293 -3.13 -9.65 -21.30
N GLU A 294 -2.66 -10.61 -22.10
CA GLU A 294 -3.50 -11.52 -22.88
C GLU A 294 -4.41 -12.37 -21.99
N LEU A 295 -3.89 -12.89 -20.87
CA LEU A 295 -4.68 -13.64 -19.88
C LEU A 295 -5.75 -12.75 -19.23
N ALA A 296 -5.42 -11.50 -18.89
CA ALA A 296 -6.37 -10.55 -18.33
C ALA A 296 -7.51 -10.27 -19.31
N MET A 297 -7.19 -10.02 -20.59
CA MET A 297 -8.18 -9.83 -21.66
C MET A 297 -9.09 -11.06 -21.80
N LYS A 298 -8.52 -12.26 -21.81
CA LYS A 298 -9.28 -13.51 -21.93
C LYS A 298 -10.27 -13.73 -20.77
N LYS A 299 -9.94 -13.26 -19.57
CA LYS A 299 -10.78 -13.39 -18.36
C LYS A 299 -11.71 -12.20 -18.13
N GLY A 300 -11.56 -11.10 -18.89
CA GLY A 300 -12.26 -9.83 -18.61
C GLY A 300 -11.74 -9.12 -17.35
N TYR A 301 -10.52 -9.44 -16.92
CA TYR A 301 -9.83 -8.78 -15.81
C TYR A 301 -9.06 -7.55 -16.32
N ARG A 302 -8.67 -6.68 -15.39
CA ARG A 302 -7.83 -5.52 -15.68
C ARG A 302 -6.36 -5.93 -15.65
N TYR A 303 -5.55 -5.27 -16.45
CA TYR A 303 -4.10 -5.37 -16.36
C TYR A 303 -3.56 -4.29 -15.40
N SER A 304 -2.61 -4.66 -14.55
CA SER A 304 -1.83 -3.72 -13.75
C SER A 304 -0.38 -3.72 -14.26
N PRO A 305 0.15 -2.58 -14.72
CA PRO A 305 1.57 -2.47 -15.02
C PRO A 305 2.41 -2.44 -13.73
N ARG A 306 3.73 -2.39 -13.92
CA ARG A 306 4.73 -1.99 -12.93
C ARG A 306 5.60 -0.90 -13.54
N LEU A 307 5.03 0.30 -13.73
CA LEU A 307 5.71 1.38 -14.46
C LEU A 307 7.04 1.76 -13.82
N GLN A 308 7.20 1.58 -12.51
CA GLN A 308 8.44 1.86 -11.81
C GLN A 308 9.59 0.92 -12.22
N VAL A 309 9.27 -0.33 -12.56
CA VAL A 309 10.23 -1.29 -13.10
C VAL A 309 10.63 -0.89 -14.53
N ASP A 310 9.67 -0.42 -15.31
CA ASP A 310 9.89 0.00 -16.69
C ASP A 310 10.71 1.29 -16.79
N ILE A 311 10.40 2.29 -15.97
CA ILE A 311 10.96 3.65 -16.04
C ILE A 311 12.28 3.74 -15.27
N TRP A 312 12.33 3.21 -14.04
CA TRP A 312 13.47 3.38 -13.12
C TRP A 312 14.19 2.08 -12.77
N ARG A 313 13.85 0.98 -13.44
CA ARG A 313 14.45 -0.35 -13.18
C ARG A 313 14.28 -0.81 -11.72
N ASN A 314 13.18 -0.39 -11.10
CA ASN A 314 12.83 -0.71 -9.70
C ASN A 314 13.84 -0.18 -8.67
N ALA A 315 14.54 0.92 -8.97
CA ALA A 315 15.47 1.55 -8.03
C ALA A 315 14.75 1.97 -6.73
N TRP A 316 15.46 1.89 -5.59
CA TRP A 316 14.93 2.39 -4.32
C TRP A 316 14.55 3.86 -4.41
N GLY A 317 13.49 4.25 -3.70
CA GLY A 317 12.94 5.61 -3.76
C GLY A 317 12.32 6.02 -5.10
N THR A 318 12.01 5.08 -6.00
CA THR A 318 11.36 5.33 -7.30
C THR A 318 10.12 4.50 -7.54
#